data_AF-A0A834GI01-F1
#
_entry.id   AF-A0A834GI01-F1
#
_cell.length_a   1.000
_cell.length_b   1.000
_cell.length_c   1.000
_cell.angle_alpha   90.00
_cell.angle_beta   90.00
_cell.angle_gamma   90.00
#
_symmetry.space_group_name_H-M   'P 1'
#
loop_
_entity.id
_entity.type
_entity.pdbx_description
1 polymer ?
#
loop_
_entity_poly.entity_id
_entity_poly.type
_entity_poly.pdbx_seq_one_letter_code
_entity_poly.pdbx_strand_id
1 'polypeptide(L)'
;MGDQVMILKTLAWASVTLILYSVVRLVYDIWWKPKSIEKKLKQQGIKGNSYKLLYGDFKEIVRVTKEAWSKPMALNHRIVPRVKPFIQAMVQKYGKISLSWSKTRPNLIIADPELMRSILNDKSGDFQKPPVNPLVDLLTLGVSTLEGEKWAKRRRLITPAFHHHKLQVSMVLNEVLRLYPPVTSILRHTQRTTTIEGVSVPAGVDISLPTILLHYDPKYWGDDAEEFKPERFAEGVWKASKDQNAFYPFGWGPRFCLGQSFAITEAKLALAMLLQHFSFELSPSYTHAPYTVITLQPQHGAAIILHRI
;
A
#
# COMPACT_ATOMS: atom_id res chain seq x y z
N MET A 1 9.80 -37.62 -51.64
CA MET A 1 9.05 -36.35 -51.80
C MET A 1 7.82 -36.29 -50.89
N GLY A 2 7.08 -37.39 -50.68
CA GLY A 2 5.90 -37.43 -49.79
C GLY A 2 6.20 -37.13 -48.31
N ASP A 3 7.30 -37.65 -47.76
CA ASP A 3 7.61 -37.49 -46.33
C ASP A 3 7.96 -36.05 -45.94
N GLN A 4 8.70 -35.32 -46.80
CA GLN A 4 8.99 -33.90 -46.54
C GLN A 4 7.74 -33.04 -46.61
N VAL A 5 6.83 -33.31 -47.54
CA VAL A 5 5.54 -32.60 -47.63
C VAL A 5 4.66 -32.91 -46.41
N MET A 6 4.69 -34.14 -45.92
CA MET A 6 3.99 -34.54 -44.69
C MET A 6 4.55 -33.83 -43.45
N ILE A 7 5.88 -33.75 -43.31
CA ILE A 7 6.56 -33.04 -42.21
C ILE A 7 6.27 -31.53 -42.24
N LEU A 8 6.30 -30.89 -43.42
CA LEU A 8 5.96 -29.47 -43.54
C LEU A 8 4.49 -29.21 -43.17
N LYS A 9 3.57 -30.10 -43.56
CA LYS A 9 2.15 -29.99 -43.19
C LYS A 9 1.93 -30.14 -41.68
N THR A 10 2.59 -31.10 -41.03
CA THR A 10 2.46 -31.29 -39.57
C THR A 10 3.04 -30.12 -38.79
N LEU A 11 4.19 -29.59 -39.19
CA LEU A 11 4.79 -28.38 -38.59
C LEU A 11 3.91 -27.15 -38.78
N ALA A 12 3.28 -26.99 -39.95
CA ALA A 12 2.33 -25.90 -40.20
C ALA A 12 1.10 -26.01 -39.29
N TRP A 13 0.49 -27.20 -39.19
CA TRP A 13 -0.64 -27.43 -38.29
C TRP A 13 -0.29 -27.21 -36.82
N ALA A 14 0.88 -27.67 -36.36
CA ALA A 14 1.37 -27.43 -35.00
C ALA A 14 1.59 -25.94 -34.71
N SER A 15 2.09 -25.18 -35.69
CA SER A 15 2.27 -23.74 -35.56
C SER A 15 0.92 -23.02 -35.48
N VAL A 16 -0.04 -23.39 -36.32
CA VAL A 16 -1.40 -22.83 -36.30
C VAL A 16 -2.11 -23.12 -34.99
N THR A 17 -2.02 -24.35 -34.45
CA THR A 17 -2.64 -24.70 -33.17
C THR A 17 -2.00 -23.96 -32.01
N LEU A 18 -0.66 -23.78 -32.01
CA LEU A 18 0.05 -23.01 -31.00
C LEU A 18 -0.37 -21.52 -31.03
N ILE A 19 -0.48 -20.93 -32.23
CA ILE A 19 -0.93 -19.55 -32.41
C ILE A 19 -2.37 -19.41 -31.92
N LEU A 20 -3.28 -20.31 -32.33
CA LEU A 20 -4.68 -20.29 -31.91
C LEU A 20 -4.80 -20.40 -30.39
N TYR A 21 -4.10 -21.35 -29.77
CA TYR A 21 -4.06 -21.50 -28.32
C TYR A 21 -3.57 -20.22 -27.63
N SER A 22 -2.50 -19.61 -28.15
CA SER A 22 -1.94 -18.37 -27.60
C SER A 22 -2.91 -17.21 -27.71
N VAL A 23 -3.62 -17.08 -28.84
CA VAL A 23 -4.66 -16.06 -29.04
C VAL A 23 -5.84 -16.28 -28.10
N VAL A 24 -6.35 -17.51 -27.99
CA VAL A 24 -7.46 -17.86 -27.08
C VAL A 24 -7.07 -17.58 -25.63
N ARG A 25 -5.87 -17.97 -25.21
CA ARG A 25 -5.35 -17.70 -23.87
C ARG A 25 -5.22 -16.21 -23.60
N LEU A 26 -4.72 -15.44 -24.57
CA LEU A 26 -4.59 -13.99 -24.47
C LEU A 26 -5.96 -13.29 -24.34
N VAL A 27 -6.95 -13.70 -25.15
CA VAL A 27 -8.33 -13.21 -25.05
C VAL A 27 -8.94 -13.56 -23.69
N TYR A 28 -8.68 -14.78 -23.20
CA TYR A 28 -9.15 -15.21 -21.88
C TYR A 28 -8.54 -14.35 -20.76
N ASP A 29 -7.23 -14.14 -20.75
CA ASP A 29 -6.51 -13.43 -19.69
C ASP A 29 -6.77 -11.91 -19.72
N ILE A 30 -6.89 -11.32 -20.91
CA ILE A 30 -7.03 -9.86 -21.07
C ILE A 30 -8.50 -9.41 -21.01
N TRP A 31 -9.45 -10.25 -21.42
CA TRP A 31 -10.86 -9.83 -21.54
C TRP A 31 -11.80 -10.67 -20.69
N TRP A 32 -11.84 -11.99 -20.92
CA TRP A 32 -12.85 -12.85 -20.29
C TRP A 32 -12.70 -12.94 -18.77
N LYS A 33 -11.50 -13.24 -18.28
CA LYS A 33 -11.22 -13.40 -16.85
C LYS A 33 -11.47 -12.10 -16.07
N PRO A 34 -10.96 -10.93 -16.49
CA PRO A 34 -11.31 -9.64 -15.88
C PRO A 34 -12.82 -9.39 -15.81
N LYS A 35 -13.54 -9.57 -16.93
CA LYS A 35 -15.01 -9.35 -16.97
C LYS A 35 -15.79 -10.33 -16.10
N SER A 36 -15.33 -11.58 -16.02
CA SER A 36 -15.92 -12.60 -15.15
C SER A 36 -15.76 -12.24 -13.66
N ILE A 37 -14.55 -11.83 -13.25
CA ILE A 37 -14.30 -11.37 -11.87
C ILE A 37 -15.10 -10.10 -11.57
N GLU A 38 -15.12 -9.13 -12.49
CA GLU A 38 -15.91 -7.90 -12.36
C GLU A 38 -17.39 -8.23 -12.07
N LYS A 39 -17.97 -9.14 -12.85
CA LYS A 39 -19.36 -9.56 -12.71
C LYS A 39 -19.61 -10.20 -11.33
N LYS A 40 -18.74 -11.12 -10.89
CA LYS A 40 -18.86 -11.79 -9.58
C LYS A 40 -18.79 -10.80 -8.42
N LEU A 41 -17.89 -9.83 -8.47
CA LEU A 41 -17.74 -8.82 -7.42
C LEU A 41 -18.93 -7.86 -7.39
N LYS A 42 -19.40 -7.40 -8.55
CA LYS A 42 -20.57 -6.50 -8.65
C LYS A 42 -21.88 -7.18 -8.23
N GLN A 43 -22.05 -8.47 -8.51
CA GLN A 43 -23.21 -9.25 -8.07
C GLN A 43 -23.32 -9.33 -6.54
N GLN A 44 -22.20 -9.21 -5.83
CA GLN A 44 -22.14 -9.17 -4.37
C GLN A 44 -22.29 -7.75 -3.81
N GLY A 45 -22.64 -6.77 -4.64
CA GLY A 45 -22.87 -5.38 -4.23
C GLY A 45 -21.62 -4.48 -4.22
N ILE A 46 -20.44 -4.99 -4.61
CA ILE A 46 -19.23 -4.17 -4.67
C ILE A 46 -19.36 -3.15 -5.81
N LYS A 47 -19.35 -1.86 -5.45
CA LYS A 47 -19.37 -0.74 -6.39
C LYS A 47 -17.95 -0.40 -6.84
N GLY A 48 -17.81 0.18 -8.02
CA GLY A 48 -16.51 0.59 -8.54
C GLY A 48 -16.49 0.78 -10.05
N ASN A 49 -15.31 1.09 -10.57
CA ASN A 49 -15.13 1.31 -12.00
C ASN A 49 -15.26 -0.01 -12.76
N SER A 50 -15.86 0.06 -13.95
CA SER A 50 -15.92 -1.07 -14.87
C SER A 50 -14.57 -1.29 -15.54
N TYR A 51 -14.25 -2.55 -15.84
CA TYR A 51 -12.98 -2.87 -16.50
C TYR A 51 -12.92 -2.24 -17.90
N LYS A 52 -11.84 -1.48 -18.15
CA LYS A 52 -11.46 -0.93 -19.44
C LYS A 52 -10.33 -1.78 -20.03
N LEU A 53 -10.53 -2.29 -21.24
CA LEU A 53 -9.61 -3.24 -21.88
C LEU A 53 -8.15 -2.76 -21.84
N LEU A 54 -7.23 -3.65 -21.45
CA LEU A 54 -5.77 -3.48 -21.31
C LEU A 54 -5.30 -2.48 -20.22
N TYR A 55 -5.98 -1.35 -20.08
CA TYR A 55 -5.51 -0.25 -19.24
C TYR A 55 -6.18 -0.20 -17.87
N GLY A 56 -7.40 -0.71 -17.71
CA GLY A 56 -8.16 -0.54 -16.48
C GLY A 56 -8.27 0.94 -16.10
N ASP A 57 -7.91 1.28 -14.86
CA ASP A 57 -7.84 2.66 -14.38
C ASP A 57 -6.45 3.29 -14.53
N PHE A 58 -5.48 2.60 -15.15
CA PHE A 58 -4.09 3.05 -15.21
C PHE A 58 -3.92 4.46 -15.78
N LYS A 59 -4.59 4.78 -16.91
CA LYS A 59 -4.54 6.12 -17.51
C LYS A 59 -5.08 7.19 -16.58
N GLU A 60 -6.15 6.87 -15.85
CA GLU A 60 -6.76 7.81 -14.91
C GLU A 60 -5.88 8.01 -13.68
N ILE A 61 -5.34 6.93 -13.11
CA ILE A 61 -4.38 6.96 -12.00
C ILE A 61 -3.19 7.86 -12.37
N VAL A 62 -2.59 7.66 -13.55
CA VAL A 62 -1.47 8.48 -14.02
C VAL A 62 -1.89 9.93 -14.19
N ARG A 63 -3.05 10.21 -14.79
CA ARG A 63 -3.56 11.56 -15.01
C ARG A 63 -3.72 12.33 -13.70
N VAL A 64 -4.50 11.80 -12.75
CA VAL A 64 -4.77 12.48 -11.47
C VAL A 64 -3.53 12.58 -10.59
N THR A 65 -2.63 11.60 -10.65
CA THR A 65 -1.37 11.63 -9.90
C THR A 65 -0.42 12.68 -10.48
N LYS A 66 -0.28 12.74 -11.80
CA LYS A 66 0.53 13.77 -12.48
C LYS A 66 -0.02 15.17 -12.19
N GLU A 67 -1.33 15.33 -12.23
CA GLU A 67 -2.00 16.58 -11.89
C GLU A 67 -1.73 16.98 -10.42
N ALA A 68 -1.94 16.06 -9.49
CA ALA A 68 -1.65 16.27 -8.07
C ALA A 68 -0.18 16.65 -7.81
N TRP A 69 0.77 16.06 -8.54
CA TRP A 69 2.20 16.31 -8.35
C TRP A 69 2.73 17.49 -9.17
N SER A 70 1.91 18.10 -10.03
CA SER A 70 2.34 19.16 -10.96
C SER A 70 2.65 20.49 -10.28
N LYS A 71 2.00 20.78 -9.14
CA LYS A 71 2.18 22.02 -8.38
C LYS A 71 2.50 21.69 -6.94
N PRO A 72 3.24 22.50 -6.19
CA PRO A 72 3.36 22.38 -4.73
C PRO A 72 2.02 22.59 -4.02
N MET A 73 1.96 22.31 -2.72
CA MET A 73 0.81 22.60 -1.87
C MET A 73 1.20 23.55 -0.72
N ALA A 74 0.20 24.15 -0.06
CA ALA A 74 0.43 24.96 1.12
C ALA A 74 1.03 24.12 2.26
N LEU A 75 1.77 24.78 3.17
CA LEU A 75 2.38 24.14 4.34
C LEU A 75 1.30 23.76 5.36
N ASN A 76 0.68 22.60 5.17
CA ASN A 76 -0.28 21.99 6.08
C ASN A 76 -0.21 20.46 5.94
N HIS A 77 -0.89 19.74 6.83
CA HIS A 77 -0.84 18.29 6.84
C HIS A 77 -1.93 17.63 5.99
N ARG A 78 -2.71 18.37 5.21
CA ARG A 78 -3.77 17.81 4.34
C ARG A 78 -3.20 17.20 3.05
N ILE A 79 -2.35 16.19 3.20
CA ILE A 79 -1.54 15.64 2.10
C ILE A 79 -2.26 14.53 1.31
N VAL A 80 -3.32 13.94 1.87
CA VAL A 80 -4.04 12.80 1.26
C VAL A 80 -4.45 13.07 -0.20
N PRO A 81 -5.07 14.23 -0.54
CA PRO A 81 -5.46 14.53 -1.92
C PRO A 81 -4.28 14.58 -2.90
N ARG A 82 -3.08 14.92 -2.40
CA ARG A 82 -1.86 14.94 -3.20
C ARG A 82 -1.23 13.55 -3.34
N VAL A 83 -1.23 12.80 -2.25
CA VAL A 83 -0.46 11.55 -2.11
C VAL A 83 -1.24 10.35 -2.66
N LYS A 84 -2.57 10.32 -2.47
CA LYS A 84 -3.47 9.25 -2.93
C LYS A 84 -4.76 9.79 -3.58
N PRO A 85 -4.67 10.69 -4.59
CA PRO A 85 -5.84 11.31 -5.21
C PRO A 85 -6.87 10.29 -5.73
N PHE A 86 -6.39 9.28 -6.47
CA PHE A 86 -7.27 8.27 -7.05
C PHE A 86 -7.99 7.42 -5.99
N ILE A 87 -7.26 6.93 -4.98
CA ILE A 87 -7.86 6.07 -3.93
C ILE A 87 -8.86 6.87 -3.11
N GLN A 88 -8.53 8.11 -2.74
CA GLN A 88 -9.44 8.98 -2.00
C GLN A 88 -10.73 9.21 -2.80
N ALA A 89 -10.63 9.54 -4.09
CA ALA A 89 -11.79 9.73 -4.96
C ALA A 89 -12.65 8.46 -5.09
N MET A 90 -12.02 7.28 -5.19
CA MET A 90 -12.74 6.00 -5.24
C MET A 90 -13.53 5.73 -3.96
N VAL A 91 -12.91 5.96 -2.80
CA VAL A 91 -13.55 5.77 -1.49
C VAL A 91 -14.70 6.77 -1.29
N GLN A 92 -14.52 8.03 -1.68
CA GLN A 92 -15.56 9.04 -1.62
C GLN A 92 -16.74 8.73 -2.55
N LYS A 93 -16.47 8.21 -3.75
CA LYS A 93 -17.50 7.95 -4.77
C LYS A 93 -18.27 6.65 -4.54
N TYR A 94 -17.58 5.57 -4.16
CA TYR A 94 -18.16 4.22 -4.13
C TYR A 94 -18.23 3.62 -2.72
N GLY A 95 -17.60 4.25 -1.73
CA GLY A 95 -17.54 3.79 -0.34
C GLY A 95 -16.22 3.09 0.01
N LYS A 96 -16.12 2.66 1.27
CA LYS A 96 -14.91 2.07 1.87
C LYS A 96 -14.46 0.75 1.24
N ILE A 97 -15.37 0.05 0.56
CA ILE A 97 -15.06 -1.14 -0.24
C ILE A 97 -15.39 -0.80 -1.68
N SER A 98 -14.35 -0.66 -2.52
CA SER A 98 -14.56 -0.27 -3.91
C SER A 98 -13.62 -0.99 -4.88
N LEU A 99 -14.14 -1.27 -6.08
CA LEU A 99 -13.40 -1.94 -7.14
C LEU A 99 -12.73 -0.92 -8.07
N SER A 100 -11.41 -1.08 -8.24
CA SER A 100 -10.61 -0.42 -9.27
C SER A 100 -9.83 -1.43 -10.09
N TRP A 101 -9.10 -0.97 -11.10
CA TRP A 101 -8.34 -1.84 -12.01
C TRP A 101 -6.90 -1.40 -12.19
N SER A 102 -5.98 -2.33 -11.94
CA SER A 102 -4.57 -2.20 -12.29
C SER A 102 -4.30 -2.99 -13.58
N LYS A 103 -4.33 -2.32 -14.73
CA LYS A 103 -4.30 -2.98 -16.05
C LYS A 103 -5.40 -4.04 -16.13
N THR A 104 -5.05 -5.30 -16.31
CA THR A 104 -5.97 -6.45 -16.37
C THR A 104 -6.33 -7.03 -14.99
N ARG A 105 -5.71 -6.54 -13.91
CA ARG A 105 -5.92 -7.06 -12.55
C ARG A 105 -6.97 -6.24 -11.81
N PRO A 106 -8.00 -6.88 -11.25
CA PRO A 106 -8.92 -6.21 -10.34
C PRO A 106 -8.21 -5.87 -9.03
N ASN A 107 -8.49 -4.69 -8.49
CA ASN A 107 -7.98 -4.21 -7.21
C ASN A 107 -9.15 -3.79 -6.32
N LEU A 108 -9.31 -4.45 -5.18
CA LEU A 108 -10.27 -4.06 -4.14
C LEU A 108 -9.60 -3.08 -3.18
N ILE A 109 -10.10 -1.85 -3.16
CA ILE A 109 -9.74 -0.86 -2.17
C ILE A 109 -10.59 -1.12 -0.93
N ILE A 110 -9.95 -1.40 0.20
CA ILE A 110 -10.59 -1.66 1.49
C ILE A 110 -10.06 -0.64 2.50
N ALA A 111 -10.84 0.42 2.71
CA ALA A 111 -10.58 1.51 3.65
C ALA A 111 -11.43 1.39 4.92
N ASP A 112 -12.05 0.24 5.15
CA ASP A 112 -12.74 -0.07 6.39
C ASP A 112 -11.75 -0.67 7.41
N PRO A 113 -11.56 -0.07 8.60
CA PRO A 113 -10.52 -0.51 9.54
C PRO A 113 -10.72 -1.91 10.09
N GLU A 114 -11.97 -2.36 10.29
CA GLU A 114 -12.25 -3.71 10.78
C GLU A 114 -11.83 -4.74 9.74
N LEU A 115 -12.21 -4.51 8.47
CA LEU A 115 -11.79 -5.34 7.34
C LEU A 115 -10.29 -5.33 7.13
N MET A 116 -9.66 -4.15 7.17
CA MET A 116 -8.21 -4.01 7.04
C MET A 116 -7.50 -4.86 8.09
N ARG A 117 -7.94 -4.80 9.35
CA ARG A 117 -7.34 -5.59 10.44
C ARG A 117 -7.56 -7.08 10.24
N SER A 118 -8.77 -7.50 9.87
CA SER A 118 -9.10 -8.90 9.58
C SER A 118 -8.18 -9.48 8.51
N ILE A 119 -8.01 -8.77 7.39
CA ILE A 119 -7.12 -9.16 6.28
C ILE A 119 -5.65 -9.19 6.71
N LEU A 120 -5.20 -8.22 7.51
CA LEU A 120 -3.82 -8.16 7.98
C LEU A 120 -3.49 -9.21 9.05
N ASN A 121 -4.51 -9.66 9.80
CA ASN A 121 -4.41 -10.71 10.81
C ASN A 121 -4.50 -12.12 10.24
N ASP A 122 -4.73 -12.27 8.94
CA ASP A 122 -4.87 -13.58 8.31
C ASP A 122 -3.64 -14.48 8.55
N LYS A 123 -3.92 -15.69 9.01
CA LYS A 123 -2.95 -16.76 9.25
C LYS A 123 -3.11 -17.91 8.25
N SER A 124 -4.19 -17.96 7.49
CA SER A 124 -4.46 -19.04 6.53
C SER A 124 -3.59 -18.93 5.28
N GLY A 125 -3.03 -17.73 5.03
CA GLY A 125 -2.19 -17.44 3.86
C GLY A 125 -3.01 -17.17 2.61
N ASP A 126 -4.29 -16.80 2.78
CA ASP A 126 -5.19 -16.41 1.69
C ASP A 126 -4.80 -15.06 1.12
N PHE A 127 -4.29 -14.17 1.99
CA PHE A 127 -3.83 -12.84 1.63
C PHE A 127 -2.30 -12.77 1.67
N GLN A 128 -1.68 -12.96 0.51
CA GLN A 128 -0.21 -12.91 0.35
C GLN A 128 0.24 -11.55 -0.19
N LYS A 129 1.54 -11.31 -0.22
CA LYS A 129 2.07 -10.13 -0.92
C LYS A 129 1.84 -10.26 -2.43
N PRO A 130 1.57 -9.16 -3.15
CA PRO A 130 1.55 -9.20 -4.59
C PRO A 130 2.88 -9.72 -5.15
N PRO A 131 2.86 -10.49 -6.26
CA PRO A 131 4.08 -10.97 -6.87
C PRO A 131 4.96 -9.80 -7.30
N VAL A 132 6.20 -9.78 -6.82
CA VAL A 132 7.24 -8.80 -7.19
C VAL A 132 8.03 -9.29 -8.40
N ASN A 133 8.69 -8.36 -9.10
CA ASN A 133 9.57 -8.70 -10.22
C ASN A 133 10.74 -9.57 -9.70
N PRO A 134 11.11 -10.69 -10.36
CA PRO A 134 12.19 -11.57 -9.93
C PRO A 134 13.53 -10.87 -9.66
N LEU A 135 13.89 -9.83 -10.42
CA LEU A 135 15.13 -9.07 -10.20
C LEU A 135 15.06 -8.22 -8.92
N VAL A 136 13.90 -7.66 -8.62
CA VAL A 136 13.66 -6.93 -7.36
C VAL A 136 13.62 -7.91 -6.20
N ASP A 137 13.04 -9.10 -6.40
CA ASP A 137 12.97 -10.17 -5.41
C ASP A 137 14.36 -10.68 -5.01
N LEU A 138 15.25 -10.86 -5.98
CA LEU A 138 16.63 -11.27 -5.76
C LEU A 138 17.42 -10.27 -4.91
N LEU A 139 17.19 -8.97 -5.12
CA LEU A 139 17.84 -7.89 -4.36
C LEU A 139 17.22 -7.68 -2.97
N THR A 140 16.00 -8.18 -2.73
CA THR A 140 15.20 -7.92 -1.52
C THR A 140 14.90 -9.17 -0.71
N LEU A 141 15.78 -10.19 -0.75
CA LEU A 141 15.72 -11.48 -0.01
C LEU A 141 15.55 -11.40 1.53
N GLY A 142 15.23 -10.23 2.08
CA GLY A 142 14.90 -9.98 3.47
C GLY A 142 13.50 -10.48 3.87
N VAL A 143 13.18 -10.32 5.16
CA VAL A 143 11.90 -10.75 5.77
C VAL A 143 10.68 -10.03 5.16
N SER A 144 10.90 -8.93 4.45
CA SER A 144 9.89 -8.14 3.75
C SER A 144 9.33 -8.80 2.49
N THR A 145 9.90 -9.87 1.95
CA THR A 145 9.35 -10.58 0.77
C THR A 145 8.91 -12.01 1.07
N LEU A 146 9.50 -12.65 2.08
CA LEU A 146 9.22 -14.05 2.44
C LEU A 146 7.79 -14.29 2.94
N GLU A 147 7.22 -15.45 2.63
CA GLU A 147 5.89 -15.91 3.04
C GLU A 147 5.95 -17.19 3.91
N GLY A 148 4.87 -17.48 4.65
CA GLY A 148 4.67 -18.74 5.39
C GLY A 148 5.76 -19.09 6.42
N GLU A 149 6.13 -20.38 6.50
CA GLU A 149 7.11 -20.90 7.46
C GLU A 149 8.50 -20.26 7.32
N LYS A 150 8.93 -19.96 6.08
CA LYS A 150 10.22 -19.31 5.81
C LYS A 150 10.30 -17.95 6.49
N TRP A 151 9.21 -17.19 6.44
CA TRP A 151 9.09 -15.90 7.13
C TRP A 151 9.05 -16.07 8.65
N ALA A 152 8.28 -17.03 9.17
CA ALA A 152 8.16 -17.26 10.61
C ALA A 152 9.51 -17.64 11.26
N LYS A 153 10.27 -18.53 10.60
CA LYS A 153 11.60 -18.95 11.05
C LYS A 153 12.59 -17.79 11.12
N ARG A 154 12.66 -16.95 10.06
CA ARG A 154 13.58 -15.81 10.05
C ARG A 154 13.19 -14.71 11.04
N ARG A 155 11.88 -14.48 11.26
CA ARG A 155 11.39 -13.48 12.23
C ARG A 155 11.76 -13.83 13.67
N ARG A 156 11.62 -15.11 14.05
CA ARG A 156 11.92 -15.59 15.42
C ARG A 156 13.36 -15.30 15.84
N LEU A 157 14.30 -15.42 14.91
CA LEU A 157 15.73 -15.26 15.19
C LEU A 157 16.15 -13.81 15.50
N ILE A 158 15.41 -12.81 14.99
CA ILE A 158 15.84 -11.41 15.02
C ILE A 158 15.01 -10.51 15.93
N THR A 159 13.91 -11.01 16.49
CA THR A 159 13.00 -10.23 17.36
C THR A 159 13.66 -9.69 18.66
N PRO A 160 14.55 -10.43 19.37
CA PRO A 160 15.09 -9.98 20.66
C PRO A 160 15.90 -8.67 20.65
N ALA A 161 16.37 -8.20 19.49
CA ALA A 161 17.27 -7.04 19.37
C ALA A 161 16.56 -5.66 19.44
N PHE A 162 15.24 -5.61 19.64
CA PHE A 162 14.42 -4.44 19.31
C PHE A 162 13.48 -3.99 20.46
N HIS A 163 13.97 -3.65 21.65
CA HIS A 163 13.11 -3.15 22.74
C HIS A 163 13.74 -1.98 23.53
N HIS A 164 13.22 -0.74 23.41
CA HIS A 164 13.58 0.41 24.27
C HIS A 164 12.45 1.47 24.39
N HIS A 165 12.38 2.22 25.51
CA HIS A 165 11.33 3.22 25.83
C HIS A 165 11.88 4.57 26.37
N LYS A 166 11.32 5.71 25.90
CA LYS A 166 11.35 7.07 26.49
C LYS A 166 10.17 7.91 25.93
N LEU A 167 9.60 8.84 26.71
CA LEU A 167 8.21 9.33 26.55
C LEU A 167 7.97 10.49 25.54
N GLN A 168 8.65 11.64 25.60
CA GLN A 168 8.28 12.82 24.78
C GLN A 168 8.60 12.71 23.28
N VAL A 169 9.82 12.31 22.93
CA VAL A 169 10.21 12.11 21.52
C VAL A 169 9.34 11.04 20.84
N SER A 170 8.80 10.09 21.60
CA SER A 170 7.85 9.10 21.07
C SER A 170 6.55 9.72 20.58
N MET A 171 6.01 10.71 21.30
CA MET A 171 4.76 11.38 20.92
C MET A 171 4.91 12.08 19.57
N VAL A 172 5.99 12.86 19.42
CA VAL A 172 6.34 13.55 18.17
C VAL A 172 6.49 12.56 17.03
N LEU A 173 7.27 11.48 17.22
CA LEU A 173 7.49 10.48 16.18
C LEU A 173 6.21 9.74 15.79
N ASN A 174 5.36 9.40 16.75
CA ASN A 174 4.09 8.73 16.45
C ASN A 174 3.15 9.64 15.65
N GLU A 175 3.08 10.93 15.99
CA GLU A 175 2.26 11.89 15.24
C GLU A 175 2.82 12.14 13.84
N VAL A 176 4.14 12.19 13.68
CA VAL A 176 4.79 12.20 12.36
C VAL A 176 4.44 10.95 11.58
N LEU A 177 4.51 9.76 12.18
CA LEU A 177 4.16 8.50 11.51
C LEU A 177 2.67 8.39 11.18
N ARG A 178 1.79 9.07 11.92
CA ARG A 178 0.37 9.15 11.63
C ARG A 178 0.14 9.98 10.36
N LEU A 179 0.66 11.21 10.34
CA LEU A 179 0.44 12.18 9.28
C LEU A 179 1.28 11.89 8.02
N TYR A 180 2.53 11.46 8.20
CA TYR A 180 3.49 11.21 7.13
C TYR A 180 4.04 9.77 7.20
N PRO A 181 3.18 8.73 7.09
CA PRO A 181 3.65 7.35 7.13
C PRO A 181 4.52 7.05 5.90
N PRO A 182 5.71 6.44 6.05
CA PRO A 182 6.52 6.01 4.92
C PRO A 182 5.73 5.10 3.97
N VAL A 183 4.94 4.16 4.50
CA VAL A 183 4.07 3.27 3.72
C VAL A 183 2.62 3.74 3.83
N THR A 184 2.10 4.29 2.73
CA THR A 184 0.77 4.92 2.67
C THR A 184 -0.36 3.94 2.35
N SER A 185 -0.03 2.72 1.92
CA SER A 185 -0.98 1.63 1.68
C SER A 185 -0.29 0.28 1.84
N ILE A 186 -0.99 -0.68 2.44
CA ILE A 186 -0.53 -2.07 2.52
C ILE A 186 -1.22 -2.86 1.44
N LEU A 187 -0.45 -3.62 0.65
CA LEU A 187 -0.97 -4.42 -0.45
C LEU A 187 -1.07 -5.90 -0.07
N ARG A 188 -2.11 -6.56 -0.55
CA ARG A 188 -2.33 -8.00 -0.48
C ARG A 188 -2.80 -8.53 -1.83
N HIS A 189 -2.71 -9.83 -2.01
CA HIS A 189 -3.10 -10.55 -3.21
C HIS A 189 -3.75 -11.88 -2.82
N THR A 190 -4.89 -12.18 -3.43
CA THR A 190 -5.62 -13.43 -3.20
C THR A 190 -5.07 -14.53 -4.11
N GLN A 191 -4.51 -15.60 -3.53
CA GLN A 191 -4.00 -16.74 -4.31
C GLN A 191 -5.07 -17.76 -4.67
N ARG A 192 -6.12 -17.83 -3.86
CA ARG A 192 -7.30 -18.67 -4.05
C ARG A 192 -8.55 -17.85 -3.75
N THR A 193 -9.71 -18.37 -4.15
CA THR A 193 -10.97 -17.76 -3.74
C THR A 193 -11.06 -17.80 -2.22
N THR A 194 -11.28 -16.64 -1.60
CA THR A 194 -11.43 -16.47 -0.16
C THR A 194 -12.64 -15.59 0.15
N THR A 195 -12.96 -15.39 1.42
CA THR A 195 -14.11 -14.60 1.86
C THR A 195 -13.64 -13.45 2.76
N ILE A 196 -14.17 -12.24 2.51
CA ILE A 196 -13.98 -11.06 3.35
C ILE A 196 -15.37 -10.61 3.81
N GLU A 197 -15.71 -10.83 5.09
CA GLU A 197 -17.04 -10.49 5.67
C GLU A 197 -18.23 -10.86 4.77
N GLY A 198 -18.30 -12.13 4.35
CA GLY A 198 -19.37 -12.64 3.49
C GLY A 198 -19.22 -12.34 1.99
N VAL A 199 -18.23 -11.54 1.58
CA VAL A 199 -17.91 -11.29 0.17
C VAL A 199 -16.88 -12.31 -0.32
N SER A 200 -17.26 -13.15 -1.28
CA SER A 200 -16.36 -14.05 -1.98
C SER A 200 -15.46 -13.28 -2.96
N VAL A 201 -14.16 -13.29 -2.69
CA VAL A 201 -13.13 -12.66 -3.51
C VAL A 201 -12.39 -13.75 -4.29
N PRO A 202 -12.49 -13.77 -5.64
CA PRO A 202 -11.80 -14.77 -6.47
C PRO A 202 -10.28 -14.65 -6.40
N ALA A 203 -9.58 -15.73 -6.75
CA ALA A 203 -8.13 -15.71 -6.96
C ALA A 203 -7.70 -14.66 -8.01
N GLY A 204 -6.53 -14.06 -7.81
CA GLY A 204 -5.95 -13.06 -8.71
C GLY A 204 -6.43 -11.63 -8.50
N VAL A 205 -7.11 -11.34 -7.38
CA VAL A 205 -7.53 -9.99 -6.97
C VAL A 205 -6.45 -9.36 -6.08
N ASP A 206 -6.02 -8.16 -6.47
CA ASP A 206 -5.19 -7.31 -5.61
C ASP A 206 -6.08 -6.63 -4.56
N ILE A 207 -5.56 -6.43 -3.36
CA ILE A 207 -6.25 -5.74 -2.26
C ILE A 207 -5.36 -4.61 -1.78
N SER A 208 -5.91 -3.40 -1.77
CA SER A 208 -5.23 -2.19 -1.31
C SER A 208 -5.86 -1.70 -0.02
N LEU A 209 -5.03 -1.63 1.04
CA LEU A 209 -5.43 -1.18 2.37
C LEU A 209 -4.78 0.20 2.61
N PRO A 210 -5.46 1.32 2.27
CA PRO A 210 -4.87 2.65 2.36
C PRO A 210 -4.83 3.14 3.82
N THR A 211 -3.78 2.78 4.54
CA THR A 211 -3.52 3.20 5.93
C THR A 211 -3.56 4.70 6.11
N ILE A 212 -3.11 5.46 5.12
CA ILE A 212 -3.16 6.93 5.17
C ILE A 212 -4.59 7.48 5.26
N LEU A 213 -5.60 6.82 4.68
CA LEU A 213 -6.98 7.28 4.82
C LEU A 213 -7.49 7.08 6.25
N LEU A 214 -7.13 5.96 6.89
CA LEU A 214 -7.46 5.68 8.28
C LEU A 214 -6.79 6.67 9.25
N HIS A 215 -5.51 6.97 9.03
CA HIS A 215 -4.76 7.88 9.89
C HIS A 215 -5.28 9.33 9.86
N TYR A 216 -6.04 9.70 8.83
CA TYR A 216 -6.63 11.02 8.64
C TYR A 216 -8.15 11.05 8.83
N ASP A 217 -8.80 9.91 9.13
CA ASP A 217 -10.25 9.83 9.23
C ASP A 217 -10.73 10.48 10.55
N PRO A 218 -11.50 11.58 10.50
CA PRO A 218 -11.99 12.28 11.70
C PRO A 218 -12.87 11.42 12.59
N LYS A 219 -13.47 10.35 12.04
CA LYS A 219 -14.21 9.36 12.83
C LYS A 219 -13.36 8.77 13.94
N TYR A 220 -12.06 8.58 13.69
CA TYR A 220 -11.12 7.98 14.64
C TYR A 220 -10.26 9.02 15.35
N TRP A 221 -9.83 10.05 14.63
CA TRP A 221 -8.85 11.02 15.11
C TRP A 221 -9.44 12.36 15.59
N GLY A 222 -10.75 12.57 15.43
CA GLY A 222 -11.41 13.82 15.78
C GLY A 222 -11.31 14.90 14.69
N ASP A 223 -11.89 16.07 14.96
CA ASP A 223 -11.89 17.18 13.99
C ASP A 223 -10.49 17.75 13.76
N ASP A 224 -9.58 17.55 14.73
CA ASP A 224 -8.16 17.89 14.66
C ASP A 224 -7.30 16.82 13.94
N ALA A 225 -7.91 15.90 13.19
CA ALA A 225 -7.19 14.83 12.48
C ALA A 225 -6.12 15.34 11.51
N GLU A 226 -6.29 16.52 10.95
CA GLU A 226 -5.32 17.14 10.04
C GLU A 226 -4.30 18.06 10.76
N GLU A 227 -4.36 18.16 12.08
CA GLU A 227 -3.42 18.95 12.89
C GLU A 227 -2.28 18.08 13.42
N PHE A 228 -1.08 18.66 13.51
CA PHE A 228 0.06 18.05 14.18
C PHE A 228 -0.04 18.28 15.69
N LYS A 229 -0.52 17.27 16.41
CA LYS A 229 -0.78 17.32 17.86
C LYS A 229 -0.18 16.11 18.57
N PRO A 230 1.13 16.13 18.88
CA PRO A 230 1.82 15.03 19.55
C PRO A 230 1.17 14.60 20.87
N GLU A 231 0.55 15.52 21.59
CA GLU A 231 -0.08 15.32 22.90
C GLU A 231 -1.16 14.24 22.87
N ARG A 232 -1.74 13.92 21.70
CA ARG A 232 -2.67 12.80 21.57
C ARG A 232 -2.05 11.46 21.98
N PHE A 233 -0.73 11.34 21.89
CA PHE A 233 0.01 10.14 22.31
C PHE A 233 0.51 10.18 23.76
N ALA A 234 0.10 11.16 24.57
CA ALA A 234 0.57 11.33 25.95
C ALA A 234 0.26 10.11 26.84
N GLU A 235 -0.91 9.51 26.66
CA GLU A 235 -1.30 8.28 27.37
C GLU A 235 -0.98 7.00 26.57
N GLY A 236 -0.08 7.11 25.59
CA GLY A 236 0.33 6.01 24.72
C GLY A 236 -0.55 5.81 23.49
N VAL A 237 -0.06 4.99 22.56
CA VAL A 237 -0.71 4.70 21.26
C VAL A 237 -2.14 4.18 21.41
N TRP A 238 -2.39 3.36 22.42
CA TRP A 238 -3.68 2.73 22.65
C TRP A 238 -4.81 3.74 22.89
N LYS A 239 -4.51 4.86 23.56
CA LYS A 239 -5.50 5.90 23.88
C LYS A 239 -5.47 7.08 22.89
N ALA A 240 -4.63 7.03 21.87
CA ALA A 240 -4.38 8.17 20.99
C ALA A 240 -5.52 8.49 20.01
N SER A 241 -6.49 7.58 19.86
CA SER A 241 -7.63 7.75 18.97
C SER A 241 -8.88 7.06 19.54
N LYS A 242 -10.05 7.34 18.98
CA LYS A 242 -11.34 6.77 19.43
C LYS A 242 -11.43 5.25 19.26
N ASP A 243 -10.66 4.67 18.33
CA ASP A 243 -10.49 3.21 18.19
C ASP A 243 -9.02 2.87 18.48
N GLN A 244 -8.80 2.05 19.50
CA GLN A 244 -7.47 1.61 19.94
C GLN A 244 -6.60 1.00 18.83
N ASN A 245 -7.22 0.60 17.71
CA ASN A 245 -6.58 -0.05 16.58
C ASN A 245 -6.62 0.80 15.29
N ALA A 246 -6.81 2.12 15.36
CA ALA A 246 -6.77 3.01 14.19
C ALA A 246 -5.35 3.48 13.81
N PHE A 247 -4.32 3.06 14.53
CA PHE A 247 -2.93 3.45 14.31
C PHE A 247 -2.02 2.24 14.09
N TYR A 248 -1.56 2.04 12.85
CA TYR A 248 -0.60 0.99 12.52
C TYR A 248 0.35 1.41 11.39
N PRO A 249 1.21 2.43 11.61
CA PRO A 249 2.16 2.93 10.61
C PRO A 249 3.20 1.89 10.18
N PHE A 250 3.38 0.84 10.99
CA PHE A 250 4.25 -0.29 10.75
C PHE A 250 3.48 -1.54 10.26
N GLY A 251 2.21 -1.39 9.90
CA GLY A 251 1.33 -2.50 9.58
C GLY A 251 0.80 -3.23 10.81
N TRP A 252 0.00 -4.27 10.56
CA TRP A 252 -0.78 -4.96 11.58
C TRP A 252 -0.69 -6.49 11.39
N GLY A 253 -1.06 -7.22 12.45
CA GLY A 253 -1.13 -8.68 12.45
C GLY A 253 0.23 -9.36 12.33
N PRO A 254 0.29 -10.66 11.97
CA PRO A 254 1.53 -11.42 11.94
C PRO A 254 2.65 -10.70 11.17
N ARG A 255 2.30 -10.01 10.08
CA ARG A 255 3.24 -9.36 9.16
C ARG A 255 3.56 -7.90 9.51
N PHE A 256 3.29 -7.43 10.73
CA PHE A 256 3.71 -6.09 11.17
C PHE A 256 5.24 -5.91 11.09
N CYS A 257 5.71 -4.68 10.91
CA CYS A 257 7.12 -4.37 10.68
C CYS A 257 7.98 -4.85 11.84
N LEU A 258 8.90 -5.75 11.51
CA LEU A 258 9.84 -6.30 12.47
C LEU A 258 10.87 -5.26 12.93
N GLY A 259 11.21 -4.32 12.05
CA GLY A 259 12.13 -3.22 12.35
C GLY A 259 11.47 -2.05 13.08
N GLN A 260 10.22 -2.16 13.55
CA GLN A 260 9.52 -1.05 14.21
C GLN A 260 10.33 -0.46 15.36
N SER A 261 10.77 -1.28 16.32
CA SER A 261 11.49 -0.73 17.47
C SER A 261 12.90 -0.26 17.12
N PHE A 262 13.54 -0.87 16.10
CA PHE A 262 14.80 -0.36 15.55
C PHE A 262 14.61 1.05 14.98
N ALA A 263 13.67 1.20 14.05
CA ALA A 263 13.39 2.47 13.38
C ALA A 263 13.00 3.56 14.37
N ILE A 264 12.18 3.23 15.37
CA ILE A 264 11.81 4.17 16.44
C ILE A 264 13.03 4.54 17.30
N THR A 265 13.91 3.60 17.63
CA THR A 265 15.11 3.87 18.43
C THR A 265 16.11 4.72 17.64
N GLU A 266 16.37 4.35 16.39
CA GLU A 266 17.22 5.10 15.46
C GLU A 266 16.72 6.53 15.27
N ALA A 267 15.42 6.70 15.00
CA ALA A 267 14.80 8.03 14.84
C ALA A 267 14.90 8.87 16.12
N LYS A 268 14.71 8.25 17.29
CA LYS A 268 14.88 8.95 18.58
C LYS A 268 16.31 9.41 18.79
N LEU A 269 17.29 8.56 18.52
CA LEU A 269 18.71 8.89 18.68
C LEU A 269 19.11 9.99 17.72
N ALA A 270 18.77 9.86 16.43
CA ALA A 270 19.04 10.88 15.42
C ALA A 270 18.42 12.22 15.79
N LEU A 271 17.15 12.25 16.19
CA LEU A 271 16.46 13.48 16.57
C LEU A 271 17.06 14.09 17.85
N ALA A 272 17.41 13.28 18.85
CA ALA A 272 18.07 13.77 20.06
C ALA A 272 19.45 14.37 19.76
N MET A 273 20.27 13.70 18.94
CA MET A 273 21.57 14.21 18.51
C MET A 273 21.43 15.54 17.75
N LEU A 274 20.46 15.62 16.86
CA LEU A 274 20.17 16.82 16.08
C LEU A 274 19.74 18.00 16.96
N LEU A 275 18.78 17.79 17.87
CA LEU A 275 18.26 18.83 18.76
C LEU A 275 19.25 19.30 19.84
N GLN A 276 20.25 18.48 20.18
CA GLN A 276 21.32 18.87 21.12
C GLN A 276 22.34 19.83 20.51
N HIS A 277 22.51 19.82 19.19
CA HIS A 277 23.60 20.56 18.53
C HIS A 277 23.09 21.65 17.58
N PHE A 278 21.82 21.60 17.19
CA PHE A 278 21.26 22.49 16.18
C PHE A 278 19.87 22.98 16.56
N SER A 279 19.59 24.22 16.19
CA SER A 279 18.23 24.74 15.98
C SER A 279 17.93 24.78 14.49
N PHE A 280 16.65 24.72 14.14
CA PHE A 280 16.17 24.50 12.78
C PHE A 280 15.34 25.69 12.32
N GLU A 281 15.62 26.19 11.14
CA GLU A 281 14.81 27.21 10.45
C GLU A 281 14.40 26.68 9.08
N LEU A 282 13.12 26.84 8.73
CA LEU A 282 12.65 26.44 7.41
C LEU A 282 13.24 27.36 6.35
N SER A 283 13.94 26.80 5.37
CA SER A 283 14.51 27.60 4.29
C SER A 283 13.41 28.32 3.51
N PRO A 284 13.58 29.60 3.11
CA PRO A 284 12.68 30.26 2.17
C PRO A 284 12.55 29.54 0.81
N SER A 285 13.53 28.69 0.46
CA SER A 285 13.49 27.84 -0.74
C SER A 285 12.67 26.54 -0.56
N TYR A 286 12.22 26.24 0.66
CA TYR A 286 11.45 25.03 0.94
C TYR A 286 10.13 25.04 0.17
N THR A 287 9.91 23.98 -0.59
CA THR A 287 8.69 23.81 -1.38
C THR A 287 7.93 22.58 -0.89
N HIS A 288 6.80 22.79 -0.20
CA HIS A 288 6.03 21.68 0.36
C HIS A 288 5.31 20.89 -0.75
N ALA A 289 5.81 19.69 -1.03
CA ALA A 289 5.27 18.82 -2.07
C ALA A 289 5.46 17.33 -1.72
N PRO A 290 4.71 16.76 -0.77
CA PRO A 290 4.77 15.34 -0.46
C PRO A 290 4.34 14.47 -1.65
N TYR A 291 5.04 13.39 -1.94
CA TYR A 291 4.65 12.44 -2.98
C TYR A 291 5.09 11.01 -2.62
N THR A 292 4.53 10.01 -3.28
CA THR A 292 4.86 8.59 -3.03
C THR A 292 5.47 7.95 -4.25
N VAL A 293 6.65 7.34 -4.09
CA VAL A 293 7.23 6.42 -5.07
C VAL A 293 7.09 4.99 -4.55
N ILE A 294 7.98 4.63 -3.62
CA ILE A 294 7.87 3.43 -2.76
C ILE A 294 7.43 3.89 -1.38
N THR A 295 8.13 4.91 -0.85
CA THR A 295 7.78 5.61 0.39
C THR A 295 7.28 7.01 0.13
N LEU A 296 6.59 7.58 1.12
CA LEU A 296 6.25 9.00 1.17
C LEU A 296 7.52 9.83 1.42
N GLN A 297 7.76 10.83 0.58
CA GLN A 297 8.93 11.71 0.67
C GLN A 297 8.63 13.10 0.08
N PRO A 298 9.44 14.13 0.40
CA PRO A 298 9.27 15.45 -0.20
C PRO A 298 9.83 15.50 -1.63
N GLN A 299 9.03 15.94 -2.60
CA GLN A 299 9.38 15.97 -4.03
C GLN A 299 10.60 16.84 -4.36
N HIS A 300 10.79 17.93 -3.61
CA HIS A 300 11.88 18.88 -3.81
C HIS A 300 12.91 18.84 -2.67
N GLY A 301 12.92 17.76 -1.88
CA GLY A 301 13.72 17.68 -0.66
C GLY A 301 13.13 18.51 0.49
N ALA A 302 13.83 18.50 1.63
CA ALA A 302 13.49 19.29 2.82
C ALA A 302 14.63 20.26 3.13
N ALA A 303 14.67 21.38 2.40
CA ALA A 303 15.65 22.43 2.64
C ALA A 303 15.40 23.07 4.01
N ILE A 304 16.32 22.86 4.93
CA ILE A 304 16.29 23.37 6.31
C ILE A 304 17.64 24.02 6.59
N ILE A 305 17.61 25.20 7.20
CA ILE A 305 18.80 25.90 7.68
C ILE A 305 19.07 25.42 9.10
N LEU A 306 20.31 24.98 9.35
CA LEU A 306 20.76 24.50 10.64
C LEU A 306 21.63 25.57 11.30
N HIS A 307 21.22 26.02 12.48
CA HIS A 307 21.99 26.95 13.31
C HIS A 307 22.58 26.16 14.47
N ARG A 308 23.92 26.14 14.57
CA ARG A 308 24.59 25.45 15.68
C ARG A 308 24.29 26.15 17.00
N ILE A 309 23.96 25.37 18.04
CA ILE A 309 23.75 25.84 19.42
C ILE A 309 25.05 25.70 20.21
#